data_AF-A0AAD4SFU1-F1
#
_entry.id   AF-A0AAD4SFU1-F1
#
_cell.length_a   1.000
_cell.length_b   1.000
_cell.length_c   1.000
_cell.angle_alpha   90.00
_cell.angle_beta   90.00
_cell.angle_gamma   90.00
#
_symmetry.space_group_name_H-M   'P 1'
#
loop_
_entity.id
_entity.type
_entity.pdbx_description
1 polymer ?
#
loop_
_entity_poly.entity_id
_entity_poly.type
_entity_poly.pdbx_seq_one_letter_code
_entity_poly.pdbx_strand_id
1 'polypeptide(L)'
;MDLEGVVGRFAGTVLAVLTREDKFPLYDVMIYDYKEDLKNYPEETPRDVINDCILKLCHALVHSTDKQNFKEGIQKLEGDRRGVLGELSPLQKREMLYLPAVGYYRDGDYATSLSYLDQCLENLVFFLPIAAP
;
A
#
# COMPACT_ATOMS: atom_id res chain seq x y z
N MET A 1 28.92 -7.85 -15.56
CA MET A 1 27.84 -6.93 -15.13
C MET A 1 27.94 -6.84 -13.62
N ASP A 2 28.24 -5.67 -13.06
CA ASP A 2 28.37 -5.48 -11.62
C ASP A 2 27.00 -5.52 -10.93
N LEU A 3 26.97 -6.17 -9.76
CA LEU A 3 25.76 -6.33 -8.94
C LEU A 3 25.15 -4.97 -8.59
N GLU A 4 25.99 -3.97 -8.32
CA GLU A 4 25.55 -2.59 -8.04
C GLU A 4 24.81 -1.96 -9.24
N GLY A 5 25.22 -2.26 -10.47
CA GLY A 5 24.57 -1.77 -11.68
C GLY A 5 23.21 -2.42 -11.96
N VAL A 6 23.03 -3.68 -11.55
CA VAL A 6 21.75 -4.40 -11.64
C VAL A 6 20.78 -3.90 -10.57
N VAL A 7 21.27 -3.76 -9.32
CA VAL A 7 20.50 -3.21 -8.20
C VAL A 7 20.09 -1.77 -8.50
N GLY A 8 20.99 -0.94 -9.03
CA GLY A 8 20.68 0.44 -9.41
C GLY A 8 19.63 0.56 -10.51
N ARG A 9 19.64 -0.34 -11.50
CA ARG A 9 18.60 -0.38 -12.55
C ARG A 9 17.26 -0.88 -12.02
N PHE A 10 17.27 -1.90 -11.18
CA PHE A 10 16.06 -2.44 -10.57
C PHE A 10 15.42 -1.39 -9.64
N ALA A 11 16.21 -0.77 -8.76
CA ALA A 11 15.79 0.34 -7.93
C ALA A 11 15.29 1.53 -8.76
N GLY A 12 15.98 1.91 -9.84
CA GLY A 12 15.54 2.97 -10.73
C GLY A 12 14.24 2.66 -11.49
N THR A 13 14.02 1.39 -11.87
CA THR A 13 12.79 0.95 -12.57
C THR A 13 11.62 0.86 -11.60
N VAL A 14 11.83 0.26 -10.43
CA VAL A 14 10.82 0.20 -9.35
C VAL A 14 10.48 1.63 -8.91
N LEU A 15 11.49 2.49 -8.74
CA LEU A 15 11.29 3.89 -8.45
C LEU A 15 10.47 4.58 -9.53
N ALA A 16 10.83 4.43 -10.81
CA ALA A 16 10.09 5.03 -11.92
C ALA A 16 8.65 4.51 -12.04
N VAL A 17 8.36 3.30 -11.56
CA VAL A 17 7.00 2.73 -11.48
C VAL A 17 6.24 3.29 -10.27
N LEU A 18 6.89 3.42 -9.11
CA LEU A 18 6.32 4.02 -7.90
C LEU A 18 6.08 5.53 -8.04
N THR A 19 6.95 6.21 -8.79
CA THR A 19 6.87 7.66 -9.07
C THR A 19 6.32 7.94 -10.45
N ARG A 20 5.74 6.93 -11.13
CA ARG A 20 5.18 7.14 -12.47
C ARG A 20 4.07 8.18 -12.33
N GLU A 21 4.35 9.39 -12.80
CA GLU A 21 3.38 10.46 -13.01
C GLU A 21 2.45 10.10 -14.19
N ASP A 22 1.86 8.90 -14.15
CA ASP A 22 0.56 8.74 -14.79
C ASP A 22 -0.33 9.76 -14.07
N LYS A 23 -1.04 10.62 -14.81
CA LYS A 23 -2.00 11.60 -14.28
C LYS A 23 -3.14 10.84 -13.59
N PHE A 24 -2.85 10.25 -12.43
CA PHE A 24 -3.80 9.60 -11.55
C PHE A 24 -4.72 10.67 -10.97
N PRO A 25 -5.96 10.31 -10.60
CA PRO A 25 -6.94 11.24 -10.04
C PRO A 25 -6.32 12.08 -8.93
N LEU A 26 -6.82 13.31 -8.74
CA LEU A 26 -6.49 14.14 -7.58
C LEU A 26 -6.75 13.31 -6.33
N TYR A 27 -5.72 12.67 -5.78
CA TYR A 27 -5.84 11.77 -4.64
C TYR A 27 -6.49 12.46 -3.45
N ASP A 28 -6.34 13.78 -3.36
CA ASP A 28 -7.00 14.64 -2.37
C ASP A 28 -8.53 14.63 -2.48
N VAL A 29 -9.09 14.55 -3.70
CA VAL A 29 -10.54 14.39 -3.91
C VAL A 29 -10.96 12.99 -3.45
N MET A 30 -10.20 11.97 -3.83
CA MET A 30 -10.49 10.58 -3.44
C MET A 30 -10.41 10.37 -1.91
N ILE A 31 -9.48 11.05 -1.23
CA ILE A 31 -9.35 11.02 0.23
C ILE A 31 -10.65 11.51 0.89
N TYR A 32 -11.22 12.60 0.39
CA TYR A 32 -12.49 13.11 0.91
C TYR A 32 -13.62 12.10 0.70
N ASP A 33 -13.77 11.58 -0.52
CA ASP A 33 -14.83 10.63 -0.86
C ASP A 33 -14.76 9.37 0.03
N TYR A 34 -13.58 8.77 0.19
CA TYR A 34 -13.44 7.59 1.04
C TYR A 34 -13.62 7.88 2.54
N LYS A 35 -13.19 9.06 3.01
CA LYS A 35 -13.48 9.48 4.40
C LYS A 35 -14.98 9.64 4.63
N GLU A 36 -15.71 10.08 3.63
CA GLU A 36 -17.16 10.24 3.70
C GLU A 36 -17.89 8.89 3.61
N ASP A 37 -17.47 8.00 2.71
CA ASP A 37 -17.98 6.62 2.64
C ASP A 37 -17.83 5.89 3.97
N LEU A 38 -16.66 6.00 4.63
CA LEU A 38 -16.40 5.36 5.92
C LEU A 38 -17.30 5.84 7.05
N LYS A 39 -17.75 7.11 7.02
CA LYS A 39 -18.71 7.64 8.01
C LYS A 39 -20.14 7.18 7.74
N ASN A 40 -20.46 6.96 6.47
CA ASN A 40 -21.82 6.70 6.01
C ASN A 40 -22.15 5.21 5.86
N TYR A 41 -21.17 4.31 6.09
CA TYR A 41 -21.44 2.87 6.13
C TYR A 41 -22.42 2.51 7.25
N PRO A 42 -23.49 1.74 6.96
CA PRO A 42 -24.34 1.13 7.98
C PRO A 42 -23.55 0.24 8.94
N GLU A 43 -24.04 0.06 10.18
CA GLU A 43 -23.38 -0.79 11.19
C GLU A 43 -23.27 -2.26 10.74
N GLU A 44 -24.23 -2.74 9.94
CA GLU A 44 -24.27 -4.08 9.36
C GLU A 44 -23.36 -4.26 8.13
N THR A 45 -22.58 -3.24 7.75
CA THR A 45 -21.70 -3.32 6.57
C THR A 45 -20.67 -4.45 6.77
N PRO A 46 -20.54 -5.37 5.78
CA PRO A 46 -19.54 -6.42 5.82
C PRO A 46 -18.12 -5.86 6.01
N ARG A 47 -17.35 -6.50 6.89
CA ARG A 47 -16.02 -6.00 7.27
C ARG A 47 -15.04 -5.98 6.10
N ASP A 48 -15.16 -6.90 5.16
CA ASP A 48 -14.38 -6.93 3.92
C ASP A 48 -14.60 -5.68 3.06
N VAL A 49 -15.84 -5.19 2.97
CA VAL A 49 -16.18 -3.94 2.26
C VAL A 49 -15.55 -2.73 2.98
N ILE A 50 -15.63 -2.69 4.31
CA ILE A 50 -15.00 -1.63 5.10
C ILE A 50 -13.48 -1.66 4.91
N ASN A 51 -12.87 -2.84 4.94
CA ASN A 51 -11.42 -3.02 4.74
C ASN A 51 -10.98 -2.56 3.34
N ASP A 52 -11.75 -2.88 2.30
CA ASP A 52 -11.49 -2.38 0.94
C ASP A 52 -11.53 -0.85 0.88
N CYS A 53 -12.51 -0.21 1.53
CA CYS A 53 -12.60 1.24 1.57
C CYS A 53 -11.41 1.86 2.36
N ILE A 54 -11.02 1.26 3.47
CA ILE A 54 -9.83 1.66 4.23
C ILE A 54 -8.57 1.57 3.37
N LEU A 55 -8.37 0.46 2.63
CA LEU A 55 -7.20 0.28 1.78
C LEU A 55 -7.18 1.28 0.62
N LYS A 56 -8.33 1.58 0.01
CA LYS A 56 -8.46 2.63 -1.00
C LYS A 56 -8.14 4.02 -0.44
N LEU A 57 -8.61 4.34 0.77
CA LEU A 57 -8.24 5.56 1.48
C LEU A 57 -6.73 5.63 1.72
N CYS A 58 -6.13 4.56 2.26
CA CYS A 58 -4.71 4.49 2.54
C CYS A 58 -3.88 4.61 1.25
N HIS A 59 -4.34 4.02 0.15
CA HIS A 59 -3.73 4.18 -1.17
C HIS A 59 -3.71 5.65 -1.57
N ALA A 60 -4.84 6.34 -1.50
CA ALA A 60 -4.92 7.75 -1.84
C ALA A 60 -4.04 8.62 -0.92
N LEU A 61 -4.03 8.35 0.38
CA LEU A 61 -3.19 9.05 1.37
C LEU A 61 -1.70 8.93 1.05
N VAL A 62 -1.18 7.73 0.83
CA VAL A 62 0.26 7.54 0.57
C VAL A 62 0.71 8.04 -0.80
N HIS A 63 -0.22 8.28 -1.73
CA HIS A 63 0.09 8.83 -3.05
C HIS A 63 -0.16 10.35 -3.16
N SER A 64 -0.86 10.97 -2.20
CA SER A 64 -1.09 12.42 -2.15
C SER A 64 0.22 13.21 -2.15
N THR A 65 0.22 14.39 -2.77
CA THR A 65 1.36 15.32 -2.77
C THR A 65 1.60 16.00 -1.42
N ASP A 66 0.59 16.00 -0.53
CA ASP A 66 0.72 16.56 0.82
C ASP A 66 1.48 15.60 1.73
N LYS A 67 2.50 16.13 2.42
CA LYS A 67 3.28 15.36 3.41
C LYS A 67 2.47 14.90 4.62
N GLN A 68 1.43 15.64 4.99
CA GLN A 68 0.56 15.24 6.10
C GLN A 68 -0.25 14.00 5.74
N ASN A 69 -0.73 13.91 4.49
CA ASN A 69 -1.56 12.81 4.02
C ASN A 69 -0.81 11.47 4.01
N PHE A 70 0.42 11.40 3.49
CA PHE A 70 1.11 10.11 3.49
C PHE A 70 1.51 9.65 4.91
N LYS A 71 1.74 10.56 5.85
CA LYS A 71 1.98 10.22 7.26
C LYS A 71 0.72 9.69 7.95
N GLU A 72 -0.43 10.30 7.67
CA GLU A 72 -1.74 9.79 8.10
C GLU A 72 -1.97 8.37 7.56
N GLY A 73 -1.68 8.16 6.27
CA GLY A 73 -1.80 6.85 5.62
C GLY A 73 -0.96 5.77 6.29
N ILE A 74 0.32 6.05 6.56
CA ILE A 74 1.23 5.12 7.26
C ILE A 74 0.66 4.77 8.65
N GLN A 75 0.31 5.78 9.46
CA GLN A 75 -0.23 5.56 10.80
C GLN A 75 -1.49 4.70 10.78
N LYS A 76 -2.40 4.96 9.83
CA LYS A 76 -3.63 4.19 9.70
C LYS A 76 -3.35 2.73 9.34
N LEU A 77 -2.47 2.49 8.36
CA LEU A 77 -2.06 1.14 7.97
C LEU A 77 -1.42 0.39 9.13
N GLU A 78 -0.53 1.02 9.90
CA GLU A 78 0.13 0.37 11.05
C GLU A 78 -0.85 0.08 12.21
N GLY A 79 -1.81 0.98 12.44
CA GLY A 79 -2.86 0.82 13.45
C GLY A 79 -3.80 -0.34 13.11
N ASP A 80 -4.33 -0.37 11.89
CA ASP A 80 -5.27 -1.40 11.44
C ASP A 80 -4.59 -2.77 11.31
N ARG A 81 -3.28 -2.80 11.01
CA ARG A 81 -2.47 -4.03 10.90
C ARG A 81 -2.43 -4.83 12.21
N ARG A 82 -2.46 -4.20 13.39
CA ARG A 82 -2.36 -4.89 14.69
C ARG A 82 -3.61 -5.69 15.10
N GLY A 83 -4.72 -5.56 14.38
CA GLY A 83 -5.97 -6.26 14.71
C GLY A 83 -6.68 -6.96 13.55
N VAL A 84 -6.37 -6.63 12.28
CA VAL A 84 -7.22 -6.99 11.13
C VAL A 84 -6.57 -7.98 10.16
N LEU A 85 -5.23 -8.18 10.23
CA LEU A 85 -4.51 -9.03 9.26
C LEU A 85 -5.07 -10.45 9.10
N GLY A 86 -5.66 -11.05 10.14
CA GLY A 86 -6.24 -12.40 10.06
C GLY A 86 -7.47 -12.50 9.14
N GLU A 87 -8.24 -11.41 9.04
CA GLU A 87 -9.54 -11.37 8.35
C GLU A 87 -9.46 -10.79 6.94
N LEU A 88 -8.28 -10.30 6.54
CA LEU A 88 -8.04 -9.78 5.20
C LEU A 88 -7.92 -10.90 4.16
N SER A 89 -8.51 -10.65 3.00
CA SER A 89 -8.28 -11.47 1.80
C SER A 89 -6.80 -11.46 1.41
N PRO A 90 -6.31 -12.46 0.66
CA PRO A 90 -4.93 -12.47 0.16
C PRO A 90 -4.52 -11.18 -0.56
N LEU A 91 -5.43 -10.60 -1.35
CA LEU A 91 -5.21 -9.35 -2.07
C LEU A 91 -5.09 -8.17 -1.10
N GLN A 92 -6.00 -8.07 -0.14
CA GLN A 92 -5.99 -7.02 0.88
C GLN A 92 -4.74 -7.10 1.77
N LYS A 93 -4.26 -8.31 2.11
CA LYS A 93 -3.00 -8.51 2.84
C LYS A 93 -1.81 -7.98 2.06
N ARG A 94 -1.77 -8.22 0.75
CA ARG A 94 -0.73 -7.73 -0.13
C ARG A 94 -0.75 -6.20 -0.19
N GLU A 95 -1.92 -5.59 -0.35
CA GLU A 95 -2.06 -4.12 -0.34
C GLU A 95 -1.65 -3.53 1.01
N MET A 96 -2.04 -4.16 2.13
CA MET A 96 -1.67 -3.76 3.49
C MET A 96 -0.14 -3.78 3.73
N LEU A 97 0.62 -4.59 2.98
CA LEU A 97 2.10 -4.61 3.04
C LEU A 97 2.74 -3.67 2.01
N TYR A 98 2.15 -3.54 0.83
CA TYR A 98 2.64 -2.67 -0.22
C TYR A 98 2.50 -1.18 0.11
N LEU A 99 1.35 -0.75 0.65
CA LEU A 99 1.07 0.66 0.89
C LEU A 99 2.01 1.30 1.94
N PRO A 100 2.38 0.64 3.06
CA PRO A 100 3.42 1.15 3.95
C PRO A 100 4.77 1.28 3.25
N ALA A 101 5.14 0.34 2.37
CA ALA A 101 6.39 0.44 1.61
C ALA A 101 6.45 1.73 0.79
N VAL A 102 5.35 2.10 0.13
CA VAL A 102 5.23 3.38 -0.60
C VAL A 102 5.30 4.57 0.36
N GLY A 103 4.56 4.53 1.46
CA GLY A 103 4.54 5.61 2.46
C GLY A 103 5.93 5.90 3.04
N TYR A 104 6.64 4.87 3.52
CA TYR A 104 7.98 5.01 4.08
C TYR A 104 9.01 5.44 3.03
N TYR A 105 8.88 5.00 1.78
CA TYR A 105 9.73 5.48 0.69
C TYR A 105 9.62 7.00 0.53
N ARG A 106 8.39 7.53 0.57
CA ARG A 106 8.12 8.97 0.44
C ARG A 106 8.52 9.79 1.66
N ASP A 107 8.47 9.20 2.85
CA ASP A 107 8.98 9.83 4.08
C ASP A 107 10.52 9.81 4.16
N GLY A 108 11.18 9.01 3.32
CA GLY A 108 12.64 8.88 3.23
C GLY A 108 13.23 7.75 4.09
N ASP A 109 12.40 6.94 4.74
CA ASP A 109 12.83 5.75 5.49
C ASP A 109 12.88 4.52 4.56
N TYR A 110 13.94 4.46 3.76
CA TYR A 110 14.13 3.40 2.77
C TYR A 110 14.33 2.02 3.40
N ALA A 111 14.90 1.94 4.61
CA ALA A 111 15.13 0.68 5.29
C ALA A 111 13.79 0.03 5.69
N THR A 112 12.89 0.81 6.28
CA THR A 112 11.55 0.33 6.63
C THR A 112 10.73 0.04 5.37
N SER A 113 10.83 0.90 4.34
CA SER A 113 10.19 0.67 3.05
C SER A 113 10.55 -0.69 2.43
N LEU A 114 11.85 -1.01 2.39
CA LEU A 114 12.34 -2.29 1.87
C LEU A 114 11.84 -3.48 2.69
N SER A 115 11.85 -3.38 4.03
CA SER A 115 11.34 -4.43 4.91
C SER A 115 9.86 -4.77 4.64
N TYR A 116 9.04 -3.76 4.38
CA TYR A 116 7.63 -3.94 3.99
C TYR A 116 7.49 -4.55 2.59
N LEU A 117 8.33 -4.12 1.64
CA LEU A 117 8.34 -4.66 0.28
C LEU A 117 8.75 -6.14 0.27
N ASP A 118 9.79 -6.51 1.02
CA ASP A 118 10.24 -7.90 1.13
C ASP A 118 9.13 -8.81 1.67
N GLN A 119 8.46 -8.40 2.75
CA GLN A 119 7.29 -9.12 3.27
C GLN A 119 6.17 -9.24 2.24
N CYS A 120 5.91 -8.19 1.45
CA CYS A 120 4.90 -8.22 0.39
C CYS A 120 5.26 -9.25 -0.69
N LEU A 121 6.54 -9.33 -1.09
CA LEU A 121 7.04 -10.24 -2.11
C LEU A 121 7.09 -11.69 -1.63
N GLU A 122 7.51 -11.95 -0.39
CA GLU A 122 7.49 -13.30 0.21
C GLU A 122 6.07 -13.88 0.21
N ASN A 123 5.06 -13.06 0.54
CA ASN A 123 3.66 -13.48 0.48
C ASN A 123 3.19 -13.73 -0.95
N LEU A 124 3.72 -13.03 -1.94
CA LEU A 124 3.40 -13.20 -3.36
C LEU A 124 3.79 -14.59 -3.89
N VAL A 125 4.87 -15.16 -3.37
CA VAL A 125 5.35 -16.51 -3.72
C VAL A 125 4.41 -17.60 -3.21
N PHE A 126 3.68 -17.38 -2.11
CA PHE A 126 2.69 -18.34 -1.59
C PHE A 126 1.36 -18.35 -2.34
N PHE A 127 1.05 -17.30 -3.11
CA PHE A 127 -0.24 -17.17 -3.84
C PHE A 127 -0.14 -17.41 -5.34
N LEU A 128 1.06 -17.59 -5.89
CA LEU A 128 1.21 -18.10 -7.25
C LEU A 128 0.98 -19.61 -7.23
N PRO A 129 0.05 -20.16 -8.04
CA PRO A 129 -0.02 -21.60 -8.22
C PRO A 129 1.31 -22.01 -8.84
N ILE A 130 2.14 -22.69 -8.05
CA ILE A 130 3.24 -23.46 -8.62
C ILE A 130 2.52 -24.47 -9.50
N ALA A 131 2.53 -24.23 -10.82
CA ALA A 131 2.16 -25.25 -11.79
C ALA A 131 3.10 -26.43 -11.52
N ALA A 132 2.59 -27.43 -10.81
CA ALA A 132 3.32 -28.66 -10.56
C ALA A 132 3.61 -29.32 -11.93
N PRO A 133 4.83 -29.85 -12.14
CA PRO A 133 5.20 -30.54 -13.37
C PRO A 133 4.39 -31.83 -13.58
#